data_AF-A0A3D5F123-F1
#
_entry.id   AF-A0A3D5F123-F1
#
_cell.length_a   1.000
_cell.length_b   1.000
_cell.length_c   1.000
_cell.angle_alpha   90.00
_cell.angle_beta   90.00
_cell.angle_gamma   90.00
#
_symmetry.space_group_name_H-M   'P 1'
#
loop_
_entity.id
_entity.type
_entity.pdbx_description
1 polymer ?
#
loop_
_entity_poly.entity_id
_entity_poly.type
_entity_poly.pdbx_seq_one_letter_code
_entity_poly.pdbx_strand_id
1 'polypeptide(L)'
;GSCGMMINGIPNLSCQTFLRDYYPARVRVEALAHFPIERDLVINMEGFIEKLESIQPYIIPKEERTLAQGEYLQTPEQLNAYEQFSSCINCLLCYAACPQFGLNSSFIGPAATALLHRYNVDSRDGGKAERMELINSEEGVFNCTAVGYCSEVCPKHVDPANAVNQNKTNSAADYFLRFLAPRGGAK
;
A
#
# COMPACT_ATOMS: atom_id res chain seq x y z
N GLY A 1 -7.78 -2.11 11.06
CA GLY A 1 -7.91 -3.57 10.95
C GLY A 1 -6.97 -4.23 11.92
N SER A 2 -7.21 -4.08 13.22
CA SER A 2 -6.21 -4.33 14.27
C SER A 2 -5.99 -5.81 14.61
N CYS A 3 -6.89 -6.69 14.16
CA CYS A 3 -6.93 -8.10 14.52
C CYS A 3 -6.17 -9.01 13.53
N GLY A 4 -5.17 -8.48 12.82
CA GLY A 4 -4.36 -9.25 11.88
C GLY A 4 -3.48 -10.28 12.60
N MET A 5 -3.61 -11.55 12.24
CA MET A 5 -2.88 -12.67 12.86
C MET A 5 -2.58 -13.75 11.82
N MET A 6 -1.64 -14.64 12.12
CA MET A 6 -1.45 -15.86 11.33
C MET A 6 -2.36 -16.96 11.89
N ILE A 7 -3.23 -17.51 11.05
CA ILE A 7 -4.12 -18.62 11.38
C ILE A 7 -3.76 -19.81 10.49
N ASN A 8 -3.26 -20.89 11.08
CA ASN A 8 -2.74 -22.06 10.36
C ASN A 8 -1.73 -21.68 9.25
N GLY A 9 -0.87 -20.68 9.51
CA GLY A 9 0.13 -20.20 8.55
C GLY A 9 -0.38 -19.23 7.48
N ILE A 10 -1.66 -18.85 7.52
CA ILE A 10 -2.26 -17.89 6.57
C ILE A 10 -2.61 -16.58 7.32
N PRO A 11 -2.18 -15.41 6.82
CA PRO A 11 -2.54 -14.13 7.42
C PRO A 11 -4.04 -13.86 7.24
N ASN A 12 -4.77 -13.67 8.34
CA ASN A 12 -6.20 -13.44 8.38
C ASN A 12 -6.58 -12.38 9.42
N LEU A 13 -7.79 -11.81 9.29
CA LEU A 13 -8.42 -11.05 10.38
C LEU A 13 -9.05 -12.04 11.36
N SER A 14 -8.59 -12.06 12.61
CA SER A 14 -9.11 -13.01 13.61
C SER A 14 -10.60 -12.80 13.91
N CYS A 15 -11.12 -11.57 13.79
CA CYS A 15 -12.56 -11.29 13.96
C CYS A 15 -13.44 -11.78 12.79
N GLN A 16 -12.84 -12.13 11.64
CA GLN A 16 -13.52 -12.72 10.49
C GLN A 16 -13.16 -14.20 10.28
N THR A 17 -12.45 -14.79 11.24
CA THR A 17 -12.04 -16.19 11.23
C THR A 17 -12.98 -16.98 12.13
N PHE A 18 -13.75 -17.92 11.56
CA PHE A 18 -14.75 -18.67 12.33
C PHE A 18 -14.24 -20.07 12.70
N LEU A 19 -14.33 -20.45 13.97
CA LEU A 19 -13.88 -21.77 14.45
C LEU A 19 -14.57 -22.95 13.75
N ARG A 20 -15.81 -22.77 13.30
CA ARG A 20 -16.56 -23.81 12.56
C ARG A 20 -15.88 -24.20 11.25
N ASP A 21 -15.11 -23.28 10.65
CA ASP A 21 -14.42 -23.52 9.38
C ASP A 21 -13.15 -24.38 9.57
N TYR A 22 -12.71 -24.56 10.81
CA TYR A 22 -11.53 -25.34 11.18
C TYR A 22 -11.87 -26.63 11.95
N TYR A 23 -13.11 -26.78 12.42
CA TYR A 23 -13.54 -27.99 13.12
C TYR A 23 -13.52 -29.20 12.16
N PRO A 24 -13.11 -30.41 12.62
CA PRO A 24 -12.66 -30.79 13.96
C PRO A 24 -11.15 -30.65 14.18
N ALA A 25 -10.43 -30.06 13.22
CA ALA A 25 -8.99 -29.90 13.32
C ALA A 25 -8.61 -28.86 14.39
N ARG A 26 -7.33 -28.90 14.79
CA ARG A 26 -6.76 -27.88 15.69
C ARG A 26 -6.48 -26.60 14.91
N VAL A 27 -6.62 -25.47 15.59
CA VAL A 27 -6.26 -24.15 15.07
C VAL A 27 -4.98 -23.69 15.74
N ARG A 28 -3.97 -23.31 14.94
CA ARG A 28 -2.77 -22.64 15.40
C ARG A 28 -2.91 -21.14 15.11
N VAL A 29 -2.75 -20.32 16.15
CA VAL A 29 -2.79 -18.86 16.07
C VAL A 29 -1.42 -18.33 16.45
N GLU A 30 -0.84 -17.51 15.59
CA GLU A 30 0.51 -16.93 15.78
C GLU A 30 0.45 -15.42 15.49
N ALA A 31 1.42 -14.68 16.04
CA ALA A 31 1.59 -13.26 15.73
C ALA A 31 1.80 -13.06 14.22
N LEU A 32 1.46 -11.88 13.72
CA LEU A 32 1.53 -11.58 12.30
C LEU A 32 2.98 -11.74 11.76
N ALA A 33 3.14 -12.50 10.67
CA ALA A 33 4.46 -12.80 10.12
C ALA A 33 5.20 -11.56 9.62
N HIS A 34 6.53 -11.64 9.59
CA HIS A 34 7.47 -10.60 9.12
C HIS A 34 7.57 -9.34 9.98
N PHE A 35 6.93 -9.31 11.14
CA PHE A 35 7.07 -8.24 12.13
C PHE A 35 7.72 -8.77 13.41
N PRO A 36 8.54 -7.96 14.11
CA PRO A 36 9.01 -8.29 15.44
C PRO A 36 7.82 -8.49 16.39
N ILE A 37 7.87 -9.52 17.22
CA ILE A 37 6.84 -9.79 18.23
C ILE A 37 7.21 -9.03 19.50
N GLU A 38 6.33 -8.14 19.96
CA GLU A 38 6.50 -7.41 21.22
C GLU A 38 6.09 -8.31 22.40
N ARG A 39 4.88 -8.86 22.35
CA ARG A 39 4.34 -9.77 23.38
C ARG A 39 3.12 -10.53 22.86
N ASP A 40 3.06 -11.83 23.14
CA ASP A 40 1.97 -12.72 22.72
C ASP A 40 1.71 -12.63 21.20
N LEU A 41 0.58 -12.04 20.79
CA LEU A 41 0.19 -11.86 19.39
C LEU A 41 0.34 -10.41 18.92
N VAL A 42 0.89 -9.53 19.76
CA VAL A 42 1.15 -8.13 19.45
C VAL A 42 2.51 -8.00 18.78
N ILE A 43 2.52 -7.35 17.62
CA ILE A 43 3.72 -7.07 16.83
C ILE A 43 4.14 -5.60 16.97
N ASN A 44 5.41 -5.31 16.69
CA ASN A 44 5.89 -3.96 16.48
C ASN A 44 5.45 -3.48 15.08
N MET A 45 4.73 -2.34 15.02
CA MET A 45 4.22 -1.75 13.77
C MET A 45 4.91 -0.43 13.40
N GLU A 46 5.91 0.03 14.15
CA GLU A 46 6.55 1.36 13.95
C GLU A 46 7.10 1.48 12.53
N GLY A 47 7.83 0.47 12.06
CA GLY A 47 8.38 0.44 10.71
C GLY A 47 7.34 0.39 9.58
N PHE A 48 6.07 0.09 9.88
CA PHE A 48 4.97 0.28 8.92
C PHE A 48 4.44 1.72 8.96
N ILE A 49 4.28 2.30 10.16
CA ILE A 49 3.81 3.68 10.33
C ILE A 49 4.77 4.65 9.64
N GLU A 50 6.08 4.48 9.81
CA GLU A 50 7.10 5.29 9.12
C GLU A 50 6.95 5.23 7.59
N LYS A 51 6.74 4.02 7.03
CA LYS A 51 6.50 3.82 5.59
C LYS A 51 5.18 4.42 5.11
N LEU A 52 4.17 4.45 5.98
CA LEU A 52 2.87 5.05 5.69
C LEU A 52 2.95 6.58 5.71
N GLU A 53 3.72 7.16 6.61
CA GLU A 53 3.94 8.60 6.69
C GLU A 53 4.80 9.11 5.54
N SER A 54 5.82 8.34 5.13
CA SER A 54 6.75 8.74 4.07
C SER A 54 6.10 8.91 2.69
N ILE A 55 4.95 8.26 2.44
CA ILE A 55 4.19 8.43 1.20
C ILE A 55 3.33 9.69 1.16
N GLN A 56 3.31 10.50 2.22
CA GLN A 56 2.49 11.72 2.32
C GLN A 56 1.01 11.46 1.96
N PRO A 57 0.28 10.66 2.77
CA PRO A 57 -1.06 10.18 2.43
C PRO A 57 -2.13 11.24 2.73
N TYR A 58 -2.03 12.39 2.07
CA TYR A 58 -2.96 13.51 2.14
C TYR A 58 -2.98 14.24 0.80
N ILE A 59 -4.04 15.00 0.52
CA ILE A 59 -4.13 15.77 -0.73
C ILE A 59 -3.07 16.87 -0.71
N ILE A 60 -2.20 16.87 -1.72
CA ILE A 60 -1.31 17.98 -2.05
C ILE A 60 -1.98 18.72 -3.21
N PRO A 61 -2.57 19.91 -3.01
CA PRO A 61 -3.29 20.60 -4.07
C PRO A 61 -2.38 21.00 -5.23
N LYS A 62 -2.87 20.87 -6.48
CA LYS A 62 -2.17 21.38 -7.68
C LYS A 62 -2.02 22.90 -7.68
N GLU A 63 -3.02 23.57 -7.12
CA GLU A 63 -3.11 25.02 -7.03
C GLU A 63 -3.58 25.36 -5.62
N GLU A 64 -3.07 26.47 -5.08
CA GLU A 64 -3.49 26.96 -3.77
C GLU A 64 -4.98 27.30 -3.78
N ARG A 65 -5.71 26.82 -2.77
CA ARG A 65 -7.17 26.92 -2.72
C ARG A 65 -7.65 27.28 -1.32
N THR A 66 -8.66 28.14 -1.26
CA THR A 66 -9.33 28.57 -0.03
C THR A 66 -10.65 27.84 0.17
N LEU A 67 -11.09 27.72 1.42
CA LEU A 67 -12.39 27.10 1.76
C LEU A 67 -13.59 27.82 1.11
N ALA A 68 -13.48 29.12 0.81
CA ALA A 68 -14.53 29.91 0.19
C ALA A 68 -14.84 29.49 -1.26
N GLN A 69 -13.91 28.81 -1.94
CA GLN A 69 -14.07 28.34 -3.32
C GLN A 69 -14.86 27.02 -3.42
N GLY A 70 -15.36 26.49 -2.30
CA GLY A 70 -16.14 25.26 -2.26
C GLY A 70 -15.32 23.99 -2.46
N GLU A 71 -16.01 22.88 -2.69
CA GLU A 71 -15.40 21.56 -2.87
C GLU A 71 -14.62 21.42 -4.19
N TYR A 72 -13.75 20.41 -4.25
CA TYR A 72 -13.17 19.97 -5.51
C TYR A 72 -14.22 19.19 -6.30
N LEU A 73 -14.46 19.60 -7.55
CA LEU A 73 -15.32 18.84 -8.45
C LEU A 73 -14.60 17.56 -8.88
N GLN A 74 -15.28 16.42 -8.72
CA GLN A 74 -14.77 15.11 -9.11
C GLN A 74 -15.91 14.31 -9.76
N THR A 75 -15.66 13.76 -10.95
CA THR A 75 -16.64 12.91 -11.64
C THR A 75 -16.63 11.48 -11.07
N PRO A 76 -17.70 10.68 -11.27
CA PRO A 76 -17.69 9.27 -10.89
C PRO A 76 -16.52 8.48 -11.51
N GLU A 77 -16.18 8.76 -12.77
CA GLU A 77 -15.03 8.15 -13.47
C GLU A 77 -13.71 8.46 -12.74
N GLN A 78 -13.51 9.71 -12.32
CA GLN A 78 -12.31 10.14 -11.59
C GLN A 78 -12.23 9.53 -10.19
N LEU A 79 -13.36 9.34 -9.50
CA LEU A 79 -13.42 8.64 -8.22
C LEU A 79 -13.08 7.15 -8.40
N ASN A 80 -13.69 6.50 -9.39
CA ASN A 80 -13.51 5.08 -9.67
C ASN A 80 -12.04 4.71 -9.94
N ALA A 81 -11.23 5.66 -10.45
CA ALA A 81 -9.81 5.46 -10.66
C ALA A 81 -9.01 5.10 -9.39
N TYR A 82 -9.47 5.50 -8.20
CA TYR A 82 -8.77 5.22 -6.94
C TYR A 82 -9.63 4.60 -5.84
N GLU A 83 -10.95 4.54 -6.00
CA GLU A 83 -11.88 4.15 -4.94
C GLU A 83 -11.53 2.79 -4.32
N GLN A 84 -11.20 1.80 -5.15
CA GLN A 84 -10.74 0.48 -4.69
C GLN A 84 -9.53 0.59 -3.74
N PHE A 85 -8.53 1.39 -4.12
CA PHE A 85 -7.30 1.58 -3.36
C PHE A 85 -7.50 2.36 -2.05
N SER A 86 -8.60 3.12 -1.95
CA SER A 86 -8.94 3.90 -0.76
C SER A 86 -9.54 3.06 0.38
N SER A 87 -9.93 1.81 0.12
CA SER A 87 -10.58 0.93 1.08
C SER A 87 -9.62 0.21 2.05
N CYS A 88 -8.32 0.54 2.01
CA CYS A 88 -7.33 -0.06 2.90
C CYS A 88 -7.63 0.28 4.37
N ILE A 89 -7.62 -0.75 5.22
CA ILE A 89 -7.87 -0.63 6.67
C ILE A 89 -6.61 -0.81 7.51
N ASN A 90 -5.43 -0.75 6.89
CA ASN A 90 -4.12 -0.89 7.52
C ASN A 90 -4.01 -2.12 8.42
N CYS A 91 -4.44 -3.29 7.91
CA CYS A 91 -4.44 -4.55 8.67
C CYS A 91 -3.15 -5.37 8.58
N LEU A 92 -2.20 -4.95 7.73
CA LEU A 92 -0.88 -5.57 7.53
C LEU A 92 -0.85 -7.00 7.01
N LEU A 93 -2.00 -7.64 6.73
CA LEU A 93 -2.04 -9.00 6.15
C LEU A 93 -1.24 -9.10 4.86
N CYS A 94 -1.28 -8.07 4.02
CA CYS A 94 -0.52 -8.01 2.78
C CYS A 94 1.00 -7.97 2.99
N TYR A 95 1.49 -7.38 4.09
CA TYR A 95 2.91 -7.43 4.45
C TYR A 95 3.29 -8.84 4.92
N ALA A 96 2.47 -9.43 5.79
CA ALA A 96 2.64 -10.80 6.29
C ALA A 96 2.59 -11.86 5.19
N ALA A 97 1.86 -11.59 4.11
CA ALA A 97 1.77 -12.43 2.93
C ALA A 97 2.92 -12.21 1.93
N CYS A 98 3.61 -11.08 1.97
CA CYS A 98 4.59 -10.73 0.96
C CYS A 98 5.97 -11.32 1.30
N PRO A 99 6.47 -12.33 0.55
CA PRO A 99 7.77 -12.90 0.84
C PRO A 99 8.91 -11.90 0.60
N GLN A 100 8.73 -10.95 -0.32
CA GLN A 100 9.74 -9.91 -0.59
C GLN A 100 9.92 -8.97 0.61
N PHE A 101 8.83 -8.62 1.29
CA PHE A 101 8.93 -7.87 2.54
C PHE A 101 9.58 -8.69 3.65
N GLY A 102 9.28 -9.99 3.72
CA GLY A 102 9.94 -10.90 4.66
C GLY A 102 11.45 -11.07 4.44
N LEU A 103 11.92 -10.92 3.20
CA LEU A 103 13.35 -10.97 2.85
C LEU A 103 14.05 -9.61 2.98
N ASN A 104 13.34 -8.53 2.69
CA ASN A 104 13.85 -7.16 2.73
C ASN A 104 12.84 -6.23 3.41
N SER A 105 13.06 -5.95 4.69
CA SER A 105 12.19 -5.08 5.49
C SER A 105 12.28 -3.59 5.10
N SER A 106 13.27 -3.19 4.30
CA SER A 106 13.35 -1.84 3.73
C SER A 106 12.38 -1.64 2.58
N PHE A 107 11.85 -2.70 1.96
CA PHE A 107 10.80 -2.55 0.95
C PHE A 107 9.59 -1.81 1.52
N ILE A 108 9.18 -0.72 0.87
CA ILE A 108 8.02 0.10 1.26
C ILE A 108 6.74 -0.73 1.42
N GLY A 109 6.61 -1.80 0.64
CA GLY A 109 5.57 -2.80 0.81
C GLY A 109 4.24 -2.50 0.11
N PRO A 110 3.34 -3.49 0.12
CA PRO A 110 2.12 -3.46 -0.68
C PRO A 110 1.10 -2.40 -0.24
N ALA A 111 0.82 -2.25 1.06
CA ALA A 111 -0.24 -1.32 1.49
C ALA A 111 0.17 0.15 1.31
N ALA A 112 1.40 0.52 1.68
CA ALA A 112 1.91 1.87 1.48
C ALA A 112 1.95 2.21 -0.01
N THR A 113 2.40 1.29 -0.88
CA THR A 113 2.35 1.52 -2.34
C THR A 113 0.92 1.69 -2.86
N ALA A 114 -0.04 0.89 -2.38
CA ALA A 114 -1.44 1.02 -2.79
C ALA A 114 -2.05 2.36 -2.34
N LEU A 115 -1.76 2.80 -1.12
CA LEU A 115 -2.24 4.10 -0.63
C LEU A 115 -1.56 5.27 -1.35
N LEU A 116 -0.26 5.17 -1.66
CA LEU A 116 0.44 6.13 -2.49
C LEU A 116 -0.22 6.23 -3.87
N HIS A 117 -0.49 5.08 -4.51
CA HIS A 117 -1.16 5.02 -5.80
C HIS A 117 -2.54 5.69 -5.75
N ARG A 118 -3.30 5.46 -4.68
CA ARG A 118 -4.60 6.11 -4.42
C ARG A 118 -4.53 7.62 -4.46
N TYR A 119 -3.43 8.24 -3.98
CA TYR A 119 -3.24 9.69 -4.08
C TYR A 119 -2.77 10.10 -5.46
N ASN A 120 -1.80 9.38 -6.04
CA ASN A 120 -1.24 9.68 -7.36
C ASN A 120 -2.26 9.68 -8.51
N VAL A 121 -3.37 8.96 -8.38
CA VAL A 121 -4.44 8.88 -9.38
C VAL A 121 -5.72 9.63 -8.96
N ASP A 122 -5.71 10.33 -7.82
CA ASP A 122 -6.79 11.23 -7.43
C ASP A 122 -6.72 12.52 -8.26
N SER A 123 -7.81 12.88 -8.95
CA SER A 123 -7.84 14.08 -9.82
C SER A 123 -7.52 15.39 -9.08
N ARG A 124 -7.70 15.40 -7.77
CA ARG A 124 -7.50 16.55 -6.87
C ARG A 124 -6.05 16.73 -6.41
N ASP A 125 -5.24 15.68 -6.49
CA ASP A 125 -3.87 15.67 -5.99
C ASP A 125 -2.85 16.05 -7.07
N GLY A 126 -1.88 16.89 -6.71
CA GLY A 126 -0.76 17.36 -7.51
C GLY A 126 0.60 16.85 -7.03
N GLY A 127 0.65 16.13 -5.91
CA GLY A 127 1.88 15.68 -5.26
C GLY A 127 2.48 14.39 -5.83
N LYS A 128 2.23 14.09 -7.10
CA LYS A 128 2.70 12.85 -7.73
C LYS A 128 4.22 12.83 -7.86
N ALA A 129 4.84 13.97 -8.19
CA ALA A 129 6.28 14.04 -8.42
C ALA A 129 7.08 13.67 -7.17
N GLU A 130 6.66 14.19 -6.02
CA GLU A 130 7.23 13.96 -4.70
C GLU A 130 7.13 12.48 -4.31
N ARG A 131 5.96 11.87 -4.53
CA ARG A 131 5.73 10.44 -4.23
C ARG A 131 6.45 9.51 -5.19
N MET A 132 6.66 9.91 -6.44
CA MET A 132 7.40 9.11 -7.42
C MET A 132 8.88 8.95 -7.07
N GLU A 133 9.48 9.88 -6.32
CA GLU A 133 10.86 9.71 -5.84
C GLU A 133 11.01 8.47 -4.96
N LEU A 134 10.03 8.22 -4.10
CA LEU A 134 9.98 7.04 -3.23
C LEU A 134 9.65 5.75 -4.02
N ILE A 135 8.76 5.82 -5.01
CA ILE A 135 8.45 4.67 -5.88
C ILE A 135 9.67 4.23 -6.68
N ASN A 136 10.48 5.18 -7.14
CA ASN A 136 11.66 4.95 -7.95
C ASN A 136 12.90 4.54 -7.14
N SER A 137 12.84 4.61 -5.80
CA SER A 137 13.99 4.30 -4.95
C SER A 137 14.30 2.79 -4.92
N GLU A 138 15.46 2.44 -4.37
CA GLU A 138 15.83 1.05 -4.11
C GLU A 138 14.87 0.36 -3.13
N GLU A 139 14.13 1.11 -2.33
CA GLU A 139 13.12 0.63 -1.38
C GLU A 139 11.71 0.57 -2.01
N GLY A 140 11.57 1.06 -3.24
CA GLY A 140 10.31 1.22 -3.95
C GLY A 140 9.81 -0.05 -4.64
N VAL A 141 9.12 0.13 -5.76
CA VAL A 141 8.29 -0.92 -6.40
C VAL A 141 9.07 -2.06 -7.02
N PHE A 142 10.37 -1.91 -7.25
CA PHE A 142 11.20 -2.93 -7.90
C PHE A 142 11.63 -4.07 -6.95
N ASN A 143 11.45 -3.93 -5.64
CA ASN A 143 11.52 -5.09 -4.72
C ASN A 143 10.36 -6.07 -4.92
N CYS A 144 9.26 -5.64 -5.55
CA CYS A 144 8.14 -6.52 -5.82
C CYS A 144 8.43 -7.42 -7.02
N THR A 145 8.44 -8.73 -6.80
CA THR A 145 8.57 -9.75 -7.85
C THR A 145 7.22 -10.28 -8.34
N ALA A 146 6.13 -9.55 -8.08
CA ALA A 146 4.77 -9.86 -8.53
C ALA A 146 4.22 -11.23 -8.06
N VAL A 147 4.55 -11.65 -6.83
CA VAL A 147 4.01 -12.88 -6.21
C VAL A 147 2.48 -12.85 -6.06
N GLY A 148 1.87 -11.66 -5.92
CA GLY A 148 0.41 -11.49 -5.93
C GLY A 148 -0.32 -11.83 -4.63
N TYR A 149 0.31 -12.56 -3.71
CA TYR A 149 -0.37 -13.05 -2.50
C TYR A 149 -0.89 -11.94 -1.57
N CYS A 150 -0.32 -10.72 -1.66
CA CYS A 150 -0.83 -9.55 -0.95
C CYS A 150 -2.27 -9.15 -1.35
N SER A 151 -2.67 -9.41 -2.59
CA SER A 151 -4.04 -9.18 -3.07
C SER A 151 -4.99 -10.29 -2.64
N GLU A 152 -4.54 -11.55 -2.71
CA GLU A 152 -5.32 -12.72 -2.29
C GLU A 152 -5.76 -12.64 -0.82
N VAL A 153 -4.87 -12.22 0.07
CA VAL A 153 -5.19 -12.13 1.51
C VAL A 153 -5.91 -10.84 1.90
N CYS A 154 -6.18 -9.92 0.96
CA CYS A 154 -6.75 -8.62 1.29
C CYS A 154 -8.25 -8.75 1.61
N PRO A 155 -8.68 -8.53 2.87
CA PRO A 155 -10.08 -8.72 3.28
C PRO A 155 -11.01 -7.62 2.75
N LYS A 156 -10.43 -6.58 2.13
CA LYS A 156 -11.12 -5.43 1.57
C LYS A 156 -11.01 -5.36 0.05
N HIS A 157 -10.39 -6.35 -0.59
CA HIS A 157 -10.23 -6.43 -2.04
C HIS A 157 -9.60 -5.16 -2.67
N VAL A 158 -8.63 -4.57 -1.96
CA VAL A 158 -7.88 -3.35 -2.37
C VAL A 158 -6.99 -3.61 -3.58
N ASP A 159 -6.60 -4.88 -3.79
CA ASP A 159 -5.67 -5.30 -4.85
C ASP A 159 -4.32 -4.53 -4.88
N PRO A 160 -3.53 -4.59 -3.80
CA PRO A 160 -2.22 -3.93 -3.75
C PRO A 160 -1.22 -4.45 -4.78
N ALA A 161 -1.33 -5.70 -5.26
CA ALA A 161 -0.46 -6.21 -6.32
C ALA A 161 -0.64 -5.40 -7.62
N ASN A 162 -1.89 -5.11 -8.00
CA ASN A 162 -2.19 -4.27 -9.14
C ASN A 162 -1.63 -2.85 -8.97
N ALA A 163 -1.85 -2.21 -7.82
CA ALA A 163 -1.30 -0.88 -7.55
C ALA A 163 0.24 -0.84 -7.67
N VAL A 164 0.95 -1.85 -7.15
CA VAL A 164 2.41 -1.96 -7.29
C VAL A 164 2.82 -2.09 -8.75
N ASN A 165 2.15 -2.93 -9.53
CA ASN A 165 2.47 -3.12 -10.95
C ASN A 165 2.17 -1.89 -11.80
N GLN A 166 1.07 -1.17 -11.55
CA GLN A 166 0.80 0.11 -12.21
C GLN A 166 1.89 1.15 -11.90
N ASN A 167 2.41 1.17 -10.66
CA ASN A 167 3.51 2.06 -10.32
C ASN A 167 4.85 1.64 -10.90
N LYS A 168 5.09 0.36 -11.22
CA LYS A 168 6.27 -0.03 -12.03
C LYS A 168 6.18 0.57 -13.43
N THR A 169 5.00 0.54 -14.06
CA THR A 169 4.79 1.18 -15.36
C THR A 169 4.98 2.69 -15.27
N ASN A 170 4.44 3.33 -14.23
CA ASN A 170 4.65 4.77 -13.99
C ASN A 170 6.13 5.10 -13.75
N SER A 171 6.85 4.26 -13.00
CA SER A 171 8.28 4.41 -12.74
C SER A 171 9.11 4.26 -14.01
N ALA A 172 8.80 3.27 -14.84
CA ALA A 172 9.45 3.09 -16.14
C ALA A 172 9.21 4.28 -17.08
N ALA A 173 7.97 4.81 -17.10
CA ALA A 173 7.65 6.01 -17.86
C ALA A 173 8.40 7.24 -17.35
N ASP A 174 8.41 7.47 -16.02
CA ASP A 174 9.17 8.56 -15.39
C ASP A 174 10.67 8.46 -15.71
N TYR A 175 11.25 7.26 -15.59
CA TYR A 175 12.64 7.00 -15.95
C TYR A 175 12.94 7.35 -17.40
N PHE A 176 12.11 6.90 -18.35
CA PHE A 176 12.32 7.15 -19.77
C PHE A 176 12.14 8.64 -20.14
N LEU A 177 11.11 9.30 -19.58
CA LEU A 177 10.86 10.72 -19.82
C LEU A 177 12.00 11.61 -19.33
N ARG A 178 12.75 11.21 -18.29
CA ARG A 178 13.96 11.93 -17.85
C ARG A 178 15.07 11.96 -18.92
N PHE A 179 15.15 10.99 -19.81
CA PHE A 179 16.11 11.00 -20.93
C PHE A 179 15.64 11.87 -22.10
N LEU A 180 14.32 12.05 -22.23
CA LEU A 180 13.71 12.88 -23.27
C LEU A 180 13.59 14.35 -22.85
N ALA A 181 13.52 14.62 -21.55
CA ALA A 181 13.53 15.97 -21.02
C ALA A 181 14.88 16.65 -21.33
N PRO A 182 14.89 17.85 -21.95
CA PRO A 182 16.14 18.55 -22.21
C PRO A 182 16.87 18.79 -20.89
N ARG A 183 18.16 18.41 -20.85
CA ARG A 183 19.05 18.65 -19.70
C ARG A 183 18.99 20.13 -19.32
N GLY A 184 18.26 20.47 -18.25
CA GLY A 184 18.09 21.85 -17.76
C GLY A 184 16.66 22.28 -17.45
N GLY A 185 15.63 21.48 -17.74
CA GLY A 185 14.28 21.73 -17.22
C GLY A 185 14.23 21.49 -15.71
N ALA A 186 14.06 22.54 -14.92
CA ALA A 186 13.93 22.46 -13.47
C ALA A 186 12.81 21.49 -13.07
N LYS A 187 13.09 20.69 -12.02
CA LYS A 187 12.06 20.02 -11.22
C LYS A 187 11.21 21.08 -10.52
#